data_AF-A0A328AFU0-F1
#
_entry.id   AF-A0A328AFU0-F1
#
_cell.length_a   1.000
_cell.length_b   1.000
_cell.length_c   1.000
_cell.angle_alpha   90.00
_cell.angle_beta   90.00
_cell.angle_gamma   90.00
#
_symmetry.space_group_name_H-M   'P 1'
#
loop_
_entity.id
_entity.type
_entity.pdbx_description
1 polymer ?
#
loop_
_entity_poly.entity_id
_entity_poly.type
_entity_poly.pdbx_seq_one_letter_code
_entity_poly.pdbx_strand_id
1 'polypeptide(L)'
;MKPLATIGYEHETQDAVISKLRAAGVEVVIDVRAVAASRRAGFSKTLLAASLAEAGIDYVHFRDLGTPKPGRDAAHKGHVAEMHKIYKAHLAEPAAQLQLAKATEIARERKAALLCYEADAAGCHRRIVADRIHDATGCKVEDL
;
A
#
# COMPACT_ATOMS: atom_id res chain seq x y z
N MET A 1 5.67 -12.99 14.55
CA MET A 1 4.70 -12.21 13.76
C MET A 1 5.02 -12.35 12.29
N LYS A 2 4.02 -12.44 11.41
CA LYS A 2 4.25 -12.52 9.95
C LYS A 2 4.88 -11.19 9.45
N PRO A 3 5.80 -11.21 8.49
CA PRO A 3 6.30 -9.97 7.87
C PRO A 3 5.18 -9.23 7.14
N LEU A 4 5.23 -7.90 7.18
CA LEU A 4 4.44 -7.02 6.33
C LEU A 4 5.19 -6.80 5.01
N ALA A 5 4.60 -7.22 3.90
CA ALA A 5 5.18 -6.95 2.60
C ALA A 5 4.80 -5.55 2.09
N THR A 6 5.60 -4.97 1.20
CA THR A 6 5.21 -3.81 0.40
C THR A 6 5.46 -4.09 -1.07
N ILE A 7 4.62 -3.55 -1.95
CA ILE A 7 4.77 -3.73 -3.39
C ILE A 7 4.33 -2.48 -4.15
N GLY A 8 5.13 -2.12 -5.14
CA GLY A 8 4.86 -1.06 -6.11
C GLY A 8 4.66 -1.64 -7.50
N TYR A 9 3.74 -1.09 -8.30
CA TYR A 9 3.42 -1.65 -9.62
C TYR A 9 3.84 -0.79 -10.82
N GLU A 10 4.53 0.34 -10.63
CA GLU A 10 4.92 1.33 -11.65
C GLU A 10 5.74 0.77 -12.83
N HIS A 11 6.41 -0.36 -12.69
CA HIS A 11 7.17 -0.99 -13.80
C HIS A 11 6.77 -2.45 -14.06
N GLU A 12 5.74 -2.94 -13.37
CA GLU A 12 5.34 -4.35 -13.40
C GLU A 12 3.97 -4.57 -14.06
N THR A 13 3.79 -5.73 -14.70
CA THR A 13 2.46 -6.18 -15.14
C THR A 13 1.65 -6.68 -13.96
N GLN A 14 0.32 -6.77 -14.13
CA GLN A 14 -0.55 -7.34 -13.09
C GLN A 14 -0.14 -8.78 -12.75
N ASP A 15 0.14 -9.60 -13.75
CA ASP A 15 0.57 -10.99 -13.57
C ASP A 15 1.89 -11.11 -12.81
N ALA A 16 2.85 -10.23 -13.08
CA ALA A 16 4.11 -10.18 -12.36
C ALA A 16 3.90 -9.81 -10.89
N VAL A 17 3.07 -8.80 -10.61
CA VAL A 17 2.71 -8.41 -9.23
C VAL A 17 2.03 -9.57 -8.49
N ILE A 18 1.02 -10.20 -9.09
CA ILE A 18 0.31 -11.33 -8.48
C ILE A 18 1.28 -12.50 -8.24
N SER A 19 2.18 -12.77 -9.18
CA SER A 19 3.19 -13.83 -9.03
C SER A 19 4.14 -13.57 -7.85
N LYS A 20 4.62 -12.33 -7.69
CA LYS A 20 5.45 -11.93 -6.53
C LYS A 20 4.68 -12.06 -5.21
N LEU A 21 3.42 -11.62 -5.17
CA LEU A 21 2.57 -11.74 -3.99
C LEU A 21 2.35 -13.20 -3.59
N ARG A 22 2.07 -14.09 -4.55
CA ARG A 22 1.93 -15.53 -4.31
C ARG A 22 3.23 -16.17 -3.84
N ALA A 23 4.36 -15.84 -4.48
CA ALA A 23 5.67 -16.36 -4.09
C ALA A 23 6.06 -15.93 -2.67
N ALA A 24 5.67 -14.71 -2.27
CA ALA A 24 5.85 -14.21 -0.92
C ALA A 24 4.83 -14.79 0.08
N GLY A 25 3.81 -15.53 -0.36
CA GLY A 25 2.75 -16.08 0.50
C GLY A 25 1.84 -15.00 1.08
N VAL A 26 1.61 -13.90 0.36
CA VAL A 26 0.69 -12.84 0.78
C VAL A 26 -0.75 -13.35 0.72
N GLU A 27 -1.47 -13.17 1.82
CA GLU A 27 -2.86 -13.58 2.01
C GLU A 27 -3.83 -12.43 1.70
N VAL A 28 -3.39 -11.19 1.88
CA VAL A 28 -4.23 -9.99 1.70
C VAL A 28 -3.42 -8.80 1.18
N VAL A 29 -3.93 -8.15 0.14
CA VAL A 29 -3.44 -6.87 -0.35
C VAL A 29 -4.24 -5.74 0.29
N ILE A 30 -3.50 -4.83 0.93
CA ILE A 30 -4.00 -3.57 1.44
C ILE A 30 -3.61 -2.49 0.45
N ASP A 31 -4.57 -2.08 -0.38
CA ASP A 31 -4.41 -0.96 -1.31
C ASP A 31 -4.45 0.35 -0.53
N VAL A 32 -3.34 1.08 -0.54
CA VAL A 32 -3.19 2.39 0.11
C VAL A 32 -3.17 3.53 -0.90
N ARG A 33 -3.80 3.37 -2.07
CA ARG A 33 -3.95 4.46 -3.05
C ARG A 33 -5.10 5.37 -2.67
N ALA A 34 -4.88 6.69 -2.72
CA ALA A 34 -5.97 7.66 -2.55
C ALA A 34 -7.00 7.60 -3.70
N VAL A 35 -6.53 7.18 -4.88
CA VAL A 35 -7.33 6.97 -6.08
C VAL A 35 -6.96 5.60 -6.64
N ALA A 36 -7.82 4.60 -6.42
CA ALA A 36 -7.63 3.23 -6.93
C ALA A 36 -8.06 3.06 -8.40
N ALA A 37 -7.89 4.13 -9.18
CA ALA A 37 -8.04 4.11 -10.64
C ALA A 37 -6.64 4.23 -11.24
N SER A 38 -6.25 3.24 -12.05
CA SER A 38 -4.93 3.19 -12.69
C SER A 38 -5.10 3.11 -14.19
N ARG A 39 -4.21 3.78 -14.93
CA ARG A 39 -4.09 3.63 -16.38
C ARG A 39 -3.27 2.40 -16.78
N ARG A 40 -2.55 1.80 -15.83
CA ARG A 40 -1.83 0.55 -16.05
C ARG A 40 -2.84 -0.59 -16.12
N ALA A 41 -2.76 -1.38 -17.19
CA ALA A 41 -3.66 -2.49 -17.44
C ALA A 41 -3.74 -3.42 -16.22
N GLY A 42 -4.95 -3.84 -15.85
CA GLY A 42 -5.18 -4.72 -14.70
C GLY A 42 -5.23 -4.03 -13.32
N PHE A 43 -4.73 -2.80 -13.19
CA PHE A 43 -4.62 -2.14 -11.86
C PHE A 43 -5.79 -1.21 -11.50
N SER A 44 -6.91 -1.24 -12.23
CA SER A 44 -8.14 -0.61 -11.75
C SER A 44 -8.67 -1.40 -10.55
N LYS A 45 -9.31 -0.74 -9.57
CA LYS A 45 -9.80 -1.39 -8.34
C LYS A 45 -10.54 -2.70 -8.60
N THR A 46 -11.52 -2.68 -9.51
CA THR A 46 -12.37 -3.84 -9.78
C THR A 46 -11.60 -4.99 -10.43
N LEU A 47 -10.77 -4.70 -11.44
CA LEU A 47 -9.97 -5.73 -12.10
C LEU A 47 -8.91 -6.31 -11.16
N LEU A 48 -8.23 -5.45 -10.40
CA LEU A 48 -7.22 -5.88 -9.44
C LEU A 48 -7.81 -6.78 -8.36
N ALA A 49 -8.96 -6.39 -7.79
CA ALA A 49 -9.64 -7.20 -6.78
C ALA A 49 -10.08 -8.56 -7.35
N ALA A 50 -10.61 -8.60 -8.57
CA ALA A 50 -11.02 -9.85 -9.21
C ALA A 50 -9.84 -10.80 -9.45
N SER A 51 -8.74 -10.30 -10.05
CA SER A 51 -7.57 -11.15 -10.32
C SER A 51 -6.84 -11.59 -9.06
N LEU A 52 -6.84 -10.76 -7.99
CA LEU A 52 -6.32 -11.19 -6.68
C LEU A 52 -7.18 -12.30 -6.08
N ALA A 53 -8.52 -12.18 -6.16
CA ALA A 53 -9.43 -13.22 -5.67
C ALA A 53 -9.24 -14.54 -6.43
N GLU A 54 -9.07 -14.50 -7.76
CA GLU A 54 -8.72 -15.69 -8.57
C GLU A 54 -7.40 -16.33 -8.13
N ALA A 55 -6.44 -15.52 -7.66
CA ALA A 55 -5.18 -15.98 -7.12
C ALA A 55 -5.26 -16.44 -5.65
N GLY A 56 -6.43 -16.36 -5.01
CA GLY A 56 -6.64 -16.70 -3.60
C GLY A 56 -6.13 -15.64 -2.62
N ILE A 57 -6.01 -14.38 -3.05
CA ILE A 57 -5.51 -13.26 -2.27
C ILE A 57 -6.65 -12.27 -2.03
N ASP A 58 -6.91 -11.95 -0.76
CA ASP A 58 -7.93 -10.96 -0.40
C ASP A 58 -7.50 -9.55 -0.78
N TYR A 59 -8.48 -8.68 -1.01
CA TYR A 59 -8.23 -7.27 -1.34
C TYR A 59 -9.05 -6.35 -0.43
N VAL A 60 -8.38 -5.38 0.18
CA VAL A 60 -9.01 -4.28 0.91
C VAL A 60 -8.42 -2.95 0.46
N HIS A 61 -9.27 -1.93 0.36
CA HIS A 61 -8.86 -0.58 -0.04
C HIS A 61 -9.08 0.40 1.10
N PHE A 62 -7.98 0.96 1.60
CA PHE A 62 -7.97 1.99 2.63
C PHE A 62 -7.56 3.33 2.01
N ARG A 63 -8.57 4.04 1.48
CA ARG A 63 -8.38 5.29 0.76
C ARG A 63 -7.72 6.38 1.59
N ASP A 64 -8.03 6.46 2.88
CA ASP A 64 -7.51 7.47 3.81
C ASP A 64 -6.07 7.16 4.26
N LEU A 65 -5.51 6.02 3.84
CA LEU A 65 -4.07 5.77 3.89
C LEU A 65 -3.35 6.23 2.61
N GLY A 66 -4.07 6.80 1.64
CA GLY A 66 -3.48 7.30 0.41
C GLY A 66 -3.00 8.73 0.47
N THR A 67 -2.00 9.06 -0.35
CA THR A 67 -1.47 10.42 -0.43
C THR A 67 -2.55 11.41 -0.91
N PRO A 68 -2.86 12.47 -0.15
CA PRO A 68 -3.85 13.46 -0.54
C PRO A 68 -3.37 14.25 -1.76
N LYS A 69 -4.28 14.94 -2.47
CA LYS A 69 -3.94 15.61 -3.74
C LYS A 69 -2.71 16.53 -3.66
N PRO A 70 -2.57 17.43 -2.67
CA PRO A 70 -1.39 18.28 -2.56
C PRO A 70 -0.09 17.47 -2.40
N GLY A 71 -0.13 16.36 -1.65
CA GLY A 71 1.02 15.47 -1.50
C GLY A 71 1.39 14.75 -2.80
N ARG A 72 0.39 14.32 -3.59
CA ARG A 72 0.64 13.73 -4.92
C ARG A 72 1.23 14.75 -5.88
N ASP A 73 0.74 15.98 -5.86
CA ASP A 73 1.26 17.07 -6.69
C ASP A 73 2.72 17.40 -6.31
N ALA A 74 3.08 17.32 -5.03
CA ALA A 74 4.48 17.43 -4.57
C ALA A 74 5.35 16.24 -5.02
N ALA A 75 4.84 15.01 -4.90
CA ALA A 75 5.53 13.80 -5.37
C ALA A 75 5.85 13.88 -6.87
N HIS A 76 4.88 14.29 -7.70
CA HIS A 76 5.06 14.45 -9.14
C HIS A 76 6.13 15.50 -9.52
N LYS A 77 6.37 16.49 -8.65
CA LYS A 77 7.44 17.49 -8.83
C LYS A 77 8.79 17.03 -8.27
N GLY A 78 8.88 15.83 -7.71
CA GLY A 78 10.08 15.34 -7.02
C GLY A 78 10.31 15.94 -5.63
N HIS A 79 9.32 16.66 -5.07
CA HIS A 79 9.44 17.30 -3.76
C HIS A 79 9.13 16.31 -2.62
N VAL A 80 9.99 15.30 -2.44
CA VAL A 80 9.76 14.19 -1.49
C VAL A 80 9.56 14.68 -0.05
N ALA A 81 10.37 15.65 0.41
CA ALA A 81 10.25 16.19 1.77
C ALA A 81 8.91 16.91 2.00
N GLU A 82 8.43 17.65 0.99
CA GLU A 82 7.13 18.32 1.03
C GLU A 82 5.99 17.30 1.05
N MET A 83 6.08 16.27 0.18
CA MET A 83 5.13 15.16 0.17
C MET A 83 5.05 14.48 1.54
N HIS A 84 6.19 14.14 2.15
CA HIS A 84 6.24 13.52 3.49
C HIS A 84 5.60 14.40 4.56
N LYS A 85 5.84 15.71 4.53
CA LYS A 85 5.22 16.66 5.48
C LYS A 85 3.70 16.65 5.34
N ILE A 86 3.20 16.79 4.11
CA ILE A 86 1.76 16.79 3.83
C ILE A 86 1.13 15.45 4.23
N TYR A 87 1.77 14.34 3.86
CA TYR A 87 1.26 13.01 4.13
C TYR A 87 1.22 12.69 5.63
N LYS A 88 2.25 13.08 6.41
CA LYS A 88 2.24 12.89 7.87
C LYS A 88 1.12 13.68 8.56
N ALA A 89 0.82 14.88 8.08
CA ALA A 89 -0.32 15.66 8.59
C ALA A 89 -1.65 14.98 8.26
N HIS A 90 -1.82 14.50 7.03
CA HIS A 90 -3.01 13.75 6.63
C HIS A 90 -3.17 12.44 7.41
N LEU A 91 -2.08 11.68 7.61
CA LEU A 91 -2.10 10.43 8.35
C LEU A 91 -2.52 10.63 9.81
N ALA A 92 -2.34 11.83 10.38
CA ALA A 92 -2.79 12.16 11.74
C ALA A 92 -4.30 12.43 11.85
N GLU A 93 -5.02 12.53 10.73
CA GLU A 93 -6.47 12.75 10.73
C GLU A 93 -7.23 11.51 11.25
N PRO A 94 -8.39 11.68 11.92
CA PRO A 94 -9.12 10.57 12.53
C PRO A 94 -9.50 9.44 11.57
N ALA A 95 -9.87 9.77 10.32
CA ALA A 95 -10.23 8.78 9.32
C ALA A 95 -9.02 7.91 8.91
N ALA A 96 -7.85 8.53 8.73
CA ALA A 96 -6.61 7.86 8.41
C ALA A 96 -6.15 6.98 9.58
N GLN A 97 -6.24 7.47 10.82
CA GLN A 97 -5.93 6.69 12.03
C GLN A 97 -6.84 5.46 12.18
N LEU A 98 -8.13 5.58 11.89
CA LEU A 98 -9.06 4.45 11.91
C LEU A 98 -8.68 3.36 10.89
N GLN A 99 -8.31 3.76 9.67
CA GLN A 99 -7.88 2.79 8.65
C GLN A 99 -6.49 2.22 8.94
N LEU A 100 -5.59 3.00 9.54
CA LEU A 100 -4.28 2.53 9.98
C LEU A 100 -4.43 1.46 11.06
N ALA A 101 -5.34 1.64 12.02
CA ALA A 101 -5.67 0.63 13.02
C ALA A 101 -6.19 -0.65 12.36
N LYS A 102 -7.12 -0.55 11.41
CA LYS A 102 -7.63 -1.73 10.66
C LYS A 102 -6.52 -2.43 9.86
N ALA A 103 -5.65 -1.69 9.19
CA ALA A 103 -4.51 -2.25 8.48
C ALA A 103 -3.53 -2.96 9.42
N THR A 104 -3.31 -2.37 10.60
CA THR A 104 -2.48 -2.96 11.66
C THR A 104 -3.03 -4.29 12.14
N GLU A 105 -4.33 -4.38 12.42
CA GLU A 105 -4.97 -5.64 12.83
C GLU A 105 -4.88 -6.71 11.74
N ILE A 106 -5.12 -6.34 10.48
CA ILE A 106 -4.94 -7.26 9.35
C ILE A 106 -3.51 -7.80 9.30
N ALA A 107 -2.51 -6.95 9.48
CA ALA A 107 -1.10 -7.33 9.47
C ALA A 107 -0.68 -8.19 10.70
N ARG A 108 -1.42 -8.12 11.81
CA ARG A 108 -1.20 -9.02 12.97
C ARG A 108 -1.63 -10.45 12.68
N GLU A 109 -2.73 -10.62 11.96
CA GLU A 109 -3.38 -11.92 11.75
C GLU A 109 -2.88 -12.63 10.47
N ARG A 110 -2.62 -11.86 9.41
CA ARG A 110 -2.38 -12.36 8.05
C ARG A 110 -1.13 -11.75 7.44
N LYS A 111 -0.48 -12.48 6.54
CA LYS A 111 0.64 -11.94 5.75
C LYS A 111 0.08 -10.94 4.75
N ALA A 112 0.14 -9.67 5.09
CA ALA A 112 -0.40 -8.58 4.29
C ALA A 112 0.66 -7.96 3.38
N ALA A 113 0.23 -7.38 2.26
CA ALA A 113 1.05 -6.51 1.42
C ALA A 113 0.43 -5.11 1.28
N LEU A 114 1.20 -4.06 1.59
CA LEU A 114 0.81 -2.69 1.24
C LEU A 114 1.09 -2.43 -0.24
N LEU A 115 0.06 -2.06 -1.00
CA LEU A 115 0.15 -1.79 -2.43
C LEU A 115 -0.04 -0.30 -2.73
N CYS A 116 0.87 0.26 -3.53
CA CYS A 116 0.72 1.57 -4.14
C CYS A 116 1.31 1.59 -5.57
N TYR A 117 1.39 2.77 -6.18
CA TYR A 117 1.86 2.91 -7.56
C TYR A 117 3.38 2.78 -7.69
N GLU A 118 4.13 3.64 -7.00
CA GLU A 118 5.57 3.88 -7.18
C GLU A 118 6.38 2.60 -7.07
N ALA A 119 7.40 2.37 -7.90
CA ALA A 119 8.22 1.15 -7.75
C ALA A 119 9.06 1.18 -6.47
N ASP A 120 9.70 2.31 -6.17
CA ASP A 120 10.53 2.50 -4.98
C ASP A 120 9.69 2.85 -3.74
N ALA A 121 9.96 2.18 -2.62
CA ALA A 121 9.31 2.44 -1.34
C ALA A 121 9.91 3.65 -0.61
N ALA A 122 11.21 3.96 -0.80
CA ALA A 122 11.94 4.88 0.06
C ALA A 122 11.38 6.32 0.06
N GLY A 123 10.91 6.78 -1.09
CA GLY A 123 10.24 8.08 -1.24
C GLY A 123 8.72 8.02 -1.24
N CYS A 124 8.12 6.87 -0.97
CA CYS A 124 6.69 6.63 -1.12
C CYS A 124 5.97 6.69 0.23
N HIS A 125 4.71 7.13 0.23
CA HIS A 125 3.85 7.11 1.41
C HIS A 125 3.64 5.71 1.98
N ARG A 126 3.71 4.64 1.14
CA ARG A 126 3.57 3.25 1.61
C ARG A 126 4.62 2.90 2.65
N ARG A 127 5.83 3.47 2.57
CA ARG A 127 6.89 3.24 3.56
C ARG A 127 6.51 3.87 4.90
N ILE A 128 5.93 5.06 4.89
CA ILE A 128 5.43 5.71 6.11
C ILE A 128 4.35 4.84 6.78
N VAL A 129 3.42 4.27 6.00
CA VAL A 129 2.41 3.34 6.55
C VAL A 129 3.07 2.08 7.10
N ALA A 130 4.00 1.48 6.37
CA ALA A 130 4.73 0.28 6.79
C ALA A 130 5.47 0.52 8.11
N ASP A 131 6.15 1.66 8.25
CA ASP A 131 6.86 2.05 9.46
C ASP A 131 5.91 2.19 10.66
N ARG A 132 4.73 2.80 10.47
CA ARG A 132 3.75 2.89 11.56
C ARG A 132 3.23 1.53 12.01
N ILE A 133 3.00 0.60 11.08
CA ILE A 133 2.57 -0.75 11.41
C ILE A 133 3.72 -1.52 12.08
N HIS A 134 4.96 -1.36 11.60
CA HIS A 134 6.15 -1.90 12.25
C HIS A 134 6.26 -1.41 13.70
N ASP A 135 6.20 -0.10 13.93
CA ASP A 135 6.30 0.50 15.26
C ASP A 135 5.23 -0.03 16.23
N ALA A 136 4.00 -0.27 15.74
CA ALA A 136 2.88 -0.75 16.55
C ALA A 136 2.91 -2.26 16.82
N THR A 137 3.63 -3.05 16.02
CA THR A 137 3.50 -4.52 16.02
C THR A 137 4.82 -5.26 16.17
N GLY A 138 5.94 -4.66 15.79
CA GLY A 138 7.25 -5.30 15.66
C GLY A 138 7.39 -6.20 14.43
N CYS A 139 6.44 -6.21 13.48
CA CYS A 139 6.55 -7.02 12.27
C CYS A 139 7.72 -6.56 11.39
N LYS A 140 8.45 -7.47 10.75
CA LYS A 140 9.46 -7.08 9.76
C LYS A 140 8.78 -6.53 8.51
N VAL A 141 9.36 -5.51 7.88
CA VAL A 141 8.90 -4.99 6.59
C VAL A 141 9.76 -5.58 5.48
N GLU A 142 9.12 -6.14 4.45
CA GLU A 142 9.76 -6.77 3.28
C GLU A 142 9.29 -6.08 2.00
N ASP A 143 10.20 -5.48 1.22
CA ASP A 143 9.86 -4.88 -0.08
C ASP A 143 9.99 -5.94 -1.19
N LEU A 144 8.92 -6.14 -1.99
CA LEU A 144 8.81 -7.16 -3.06
C LEU A 144 9.10 -6.61 -4.47
#